data_AF-A0A3L8DUJ2-F1
#
_entry.id   AF-A0A3L8DUJ2-F1
#
_cell.length_a   1.000
_cell.length_b   1.000
_cell.length_c   1.000
_cell.angle_alpha   90.00
_cell.angle_beta   90.00
_cell.angle_gamma   90.00
#
_symmetry.space_group_name_H-M   'P 1'
#
loop_
_entity.id
_entity.type
_entity.pdbx_description
1 polymer ?
#
loop_
_entity_poly.entity_id
_entity_poly.type
_entity_poly.pdbx_seq_one_letter_code
_entity_poly.pdbx_strand_id
1 'polypeptide(L)'
;MGQRVSRSDFEWVYTEEPHATRRKIILEKYPQIKRLFGYDPNFKWVVTGMVLMQFLSFFIVKDLSYPKLLLLAYCFGGVINHSLMLAIHEISHNLAFGHARPMANRLFGFFANLPIGIPISISFKKYHLEHHRYQGDEKLDTDLPTLLEAKLFSTTFGKFCWILLQPLFYAFRPLITYPKIPTALEYVNLVIQLTFDGCVCYYGPLNFITFNVGYHNEHHDFPAVPGSRLPEVKRIAAEFYDNLPQHNSWVSVLYDFVMDPEIGPYARMKRRHRGLDQ
;
A
#
# COMPACT_ATOMS: atom_id res chain seq x y z
N MET A 1 10.42 -16.94 -29.58
CA MET A 1 10.72 -18.11 -28.73
C MET A 1 9.55 -18.32 -27.78
N GLY A 2 8.86 -19.46 -27.84
CA GLY A 2 7.74 -19.79 -26.96
C GLY A 2 6.43 -20.14 -27.69
N GLN A 3 5.54 -20.83 -26.98
CA GLN A 3 4.22 -21.22 -27.47
C GLN A 3 3.27 -20.00 -27.54
N ARG A 4 2.24 -20.11 -28.39
CA ARG A 4 1.15 -19.13 -28.49
C ARG A 4 -0.15 -19.78 -28.04
N VAL A 5 -1.02 -19.01 -27.39
CA VAL A 5 -2.37 -19.45 -27.05
C VAL A 5 -3.11 -19.80 -28.35
N SER A 6 -3.69 -21.00 -28.42
CA SER A 6 -4.41 -21.50 -29.60
C SER A 6 -5.86 -21.00 -29.68
N ARG A 7 -6.45 -20.60 -28.55
CA ARG A 7 -7.78 -19.98 -28.50
C ARG A 7 -7.70 -18.54 -29.01
N SER A 8 -8.65 -18.16 -29.86
CA SER A 8 -8.78 -16.80 -30.41
C SER A 8 -9.85 -15.95 -29.72
N ASP A 9 -10.65 -16.56 -28.85
CA ASP A 9 -11.75 -15.92 -28.14
C ASP A 9 -11.94 -16.55 -26.74
N PHE A 10 -12.78 -15.91 -25.92
CA PHE A 10 -13.24 -16.41 -24.63
C PHE A 10 -14.24 -17.56 -24.80
N GLU A 11 -14.40 -18.34 -23.73
CA GLU A 11 -15.40 -19.40 -23.65
C GLU A 11 -16.67 -18.82 -23.04
N TRP A 12 -17.73 -18.75 -23.85
CA TRP A 12 -19.00 -18.14 -23.44
C TRP A 12 -19.97 -19.21 -22.96
N VAL A 13 -20.41 -19.09 -21.71
CA VAL A 13 -21.44 -19.93 -21.11
C VAL A 13 -22.67 -19.08 -20.79
N TYR A 14 -23.86 -19.62 -21.07
CA TYR A 14 -25.14 -18.92 -20.89
C TYR A 14 -25.94 -19.43 -19.69
N THR A 15 -25.31 -20.24 -18.85
CA THR A 15 -25.84 -20.67 -17.56
C THR A 15 -25.54 -19.61 -16.51
N GLU A 16 -26.43 -19.46 -15.53
CA GLU A 16 -26.16 -18.59 -14.37
C GLU A 16 -24.89 -19.02 -13.61
N GLU A 17 -24.35 -18.10 -12.82
CA GLU A 17 -23.16 -18.36 -12.00
C GLU A 17 -23.42 -19.57 -11.07
N PRO A 18 -22.51 -20.55 -11.00
CA PRO A 18 -22.82 -21.84 -10.38
C PRO A 18 -22.79 -21.82 -8.84
N HIS A 19 -22.23 -20.81 -8.19
CA HIS A 19 -21.98 -20.76 -6.75
C HIS A 19 -23.27 -20.65 -5.94
N ALA A 20 -24.22 -19.80 -6.33
CA ALA A 20 -25.50 -19.66 -5.64
C ALA A 20 -26.28 -20.98 -5.65
N THR A 21 -26.42 -21.59 -6.83
CA THR A 21 -27.10 -22.90 -6.99
C THR A 21 -26.37 -24.00 -6.23
N ARG A 22 -25.04 -24.09 -6.38
CA ARG A 22 -24.21 -25.07 -5.66
C ARG A 22 -24.30 -24.90 -4.14
N ARG A 23 -24.29 -23.65 -3.65
CA ARG A 23 -24.45 -23.35 -2.21
C ARG A 23 -25.79 -23.83 -1.69
N LYS A 24 -26.89 -23.63 -2.43
CA LYS A 24 -28.22 -24.12 -2.05
C LYS A 24 -28.23 -25.65 -1.91
N ILE A 25 -27.77 -26.36 -2.94
CA ILE A 25 -27.72 -27.83 -2.97
C ILE A 25 -26.85 -28.36 -1.82
N ILE A 26 -25.68 -27.75 -1.58
CA ILE A 26 -24.77 -28.14 -0.49
C ILE A 26 -25.44 -27.94 0.88
N LEU A 27 -26.12 -26.82 1.11
CA LEU A 27 -26.74 -26.53 2.41
C LEU A 27 -28.01 -27.35 2.67
N GLU A 28 -28.73 -27.76 1.63
CA GLU A 28 -29.84 -28.72 1.73
C GLU A 28 -29.33 -30.10 2.12
N LYS A 29 -28.23 -30.56 1.49
CA LYS A 29 -27.63 -31.86 1.77
C LYS A 29 -26.86 -31.90 3.10
N TYR A 30 -26.19 -30.80 3.46
CA TYR A 30 -25.31 -30.71 4.63
C TYR A 30 -25.66 -29.47 5.49
N PRO A 31 -26.83 -29.46 6.16
CA PRO A 31 -27.30 -28.30 6.93
C PRO A 31 -26.38 -27.95 8.10
N GLN A 32 -25.56 -28.89 8.59
CA GLN A 32 -24.57 -28.65 9.64
C GLN A 32 -23.52 -27.59 9.27
N ILE A 33 -23.28 -27.33 7.97
CA ILE A 33 -22.38 -26.26 7.52
C ILE A 33 -22.85 -24.89 8.01
N LYS A 34 -24.15 -24.68 8.22
CA LYS A 34 -24.68 -23.43 8.78
C LYS A 34 -24.12 -23.10 10.16
N ARG A 35 -23.67 -24.12 10.93
CA ARG A 35 -23.03 -23.93 12.24
C ARG A 35 -21.63 -23.31 12.13
N LEU A 36 -21.01 -23.37 10.96
CA LEU A 36 -19.70 -22.77 10.68
C LEU A 36 -19.82 -21.29 10.28
N PHE A 37 -21.02 -20.78 10.03
CA PHE A 37 -21.21 -19.37 9.68
C PHE A 37 -20.94 -18.49 10.89
N GLY A 38 -20.17 -17.43 10.67
CA GLY A 38 -19.74 -16.54 11.73
C GLY A 38 -18.48 -15.81 11.31
N TYR A 39 -17.72 -15.37 12.30
CA TYR A 39 -16.42 -14.75 12.11
C TYR A 39 -15.44 -15.41 13.07
N ASP A 40 -14.14 -15.38 12.76
CA ASP A 40 -13.11 -15.91 13.65
C ASP A 40 -12.64 -14.81 14.63
N PRO A 41 -12.83 -14.97 15.95
CA PRO A 41 -12.35 -14.00 16.94
C PRO A 41 -10.83 -13.82 16.96
N ASN A 42 -10.06 -14.81 16.53
CA ASN A 42 -8.58 -14.77 16.53
C ASN A 42 -8.01 -14.04 15.31
N PHE A 43 -8.76 -14.02 14.21
CA PHE A 43 -8.33 -13.45 12.94
C PHE A 43 -7.78 -12.02 13.07
N LYS A 44 -8.46 -11.14 13.84
CA LYS A 44 -7.99 -9.77 14.08
C LYS A 44 -6.61 -9.72 14.75
N TRP A 45 -6.30 -10.65 15.65
CA TRP A 45 -5.00 -10.68 16.33
C TRP A 45 -3.88 -11.15 15.41
N VAL A 46 -4.16 -12.11 14.54
CA VAL A 46 -3.22 -12.57 13.50
C VAL A 46 -2.89 -11.42 12.56
N VAL A 47 -3.91 -10.71 12.07
CA VAL A 47 -3.73 -9.55 11.18
C VAL A 47 -2.97 -8.42 11.89
N THR A 48 -3.30 -8.12 13.14
CA THR A 48 -2.54 -7.15 13.94
C THR A 48 -1.09 -7.56 14.10
N GLY A 49 -0.80 -8.83 14.39
CA GLY A 49 0.56 -9.34 14.46
C GLY A 49 1.33 -9.14 13.15
N MET A 50 0.71 -9.41 11.99
CA MET A 50 1.33 -9.19 10.68
C MET A 50 1.62 -7.71 10.39
N VAL A 51 0.68 -6.81 10.70
CA VAL A 51 0.90 -5.36 10.53
C VAL A 51 2.03 -4.87 11.43
N LEU A 52 2.02 -5.26 12.71
CA LEU A 52 3.07 -4.89 13.65
C LEU A 52 4.44 -5.47 13.23
N MET A 53 4.48 -6.68 12.70
CA MET A 53 5.71 -7.27 12.16
C MET A 53 6.27 -6.46 10.98
N GLN A 54 5.42 -6.00 10.06
CA GLN A 54 5.85 -5.11 8.98
C GLN A 54 6.40 -3.79 9.53
N PHE A 55 5.77 -3.20 10.55
CA PHE A 55 6.27 -1.97 11.17
C PHE A 55 7.58 -2.17 11.92
N LEU A 56 7.73 -3.29 12.64
CA LEU A 56 8.99 -3.64 13.30
C LEU A 56 10.11 -3.86 12.29
N SER A 57 9.80 -4.34 11.08
CA SER A 57 10.80 -4.53 10.02
C SER A 57 11.49 -3.21 9.63
N PHE A 58 10.84 -2.05 9.80
CA PHE A 58 11.42 -0.73 9.48
C PHE A 58 12.75 -0.49 10.20
N PHE A 59 12.87 -0.93 11.45
CA PHE A 59 14.11 -0.77 12.24
C PHE A 59 15.25 -1.65 11.76
N ILE A 60 14.94 -2.76 11.08
CA ILE A 60 15.93 -3.69 10.54
C ILE A 60 16.34 -3.26 9.12
N VAL A 61 15.36 -2.91 8.28
CA VAL A 61 15.62 -2.68 6.85
C VAL A 61 16.33 -1.36 6.57
N LYS A 62 16.26 -0.38 7.48
CA LYS A 62 16.91 0.93 7.32
C LYS A 62 18.43 0.85 7.14
N ASP A 63 19.08 -0.17 7.68
CA ASP A 63 20.54 -0.34 7.66
C ASP A 63 21.00 -1.39 6.62
N LEU A 64 20.08 -1.95 5.82
CA LEU A 64 20.40 -2.99 4.84
C LEU A 64 20.92 -2.40 3.53
N SER A 65 21.89 -3.09 2.92
CA SER A 65 22.26 -2.83 1.53
C SER A 65 21.13 -3.24 0.58
N TYR A 66 21.03 -2.58 -0.57
CA TYR A 66 19.97 -2.84 -1.56
C TYR A 66 19.76 -4.32 -1.94
N PRO A 67 20.80 -5.16 -2.16
CA PRO A 67 20.58 -6.58 -2.46
C PRO A 67 19.93 -7.35 -1.30
N LYS A 68 20.33 -7.06 -0.06
CA LYS A 68 19.74 -7.68 1.14
C LYS A 68 18.30 -7.19 1.35
N LEU A 69 18.07 -5.90 1.11
CA LEU A 69 16.73 -5.30 1.15
C LEU A 69 15.80 -5.98 0.15
N LEU A 70 16.21 -6.14 -1.11
CA LEU A 70 15.40 -6.81 -2.13
C LEU A 70 15.10 -8.27 -1.79
N LEU A 71 16.10 -9.01 -1.29
CA LEU A 71 15.91 -10.39 -0.85
C LEU A 71 14.91 -10.49 0.30
N LEU A 72 15.06 -9.65 1.34
CA LEU A 72 14.16 -9.63 2.48
C LEU A 72 12.75 -9.16 2.10
N ALA A 73 12.66 -8.14 1.25
CA ALA A 73 11.39 -7.64 0.73
C ALA A 73 10.65 -8.72 -0.05
N TYR A 74 11.34 -9.56 -0.84
CA TYR A 74 10.69 -10.64 -1.56
C TYR A 74 10.34 -11.83 -0.66
N CYS A 75 11.30 -12.34 0.10
CA CYS A 75 11.15 -13.58 0.87
C CYS A 75 10.32 -13.43 2.16
N PHE A 76 10.29 -12.23 2.75
CA PHE A 76 9.60 -11.98 4.01
C PHE A 76 8.49 -10.94 3.82
N GLY A 77 8.85 -9.74 3.34
CA GLY A 77 7.90 -8.65 3.15
C GLY A 77 6.76 -9.02 2.19
N GLY A 78 7.08 -9.68 1.08
CA GLY A 78 6.14 -10.10 0.06
C GLY A 78 5.19 -11.19 0.56
N VAL A 79 5.69 -12.14 1.37
CA VAL A 79 4.87 -13.19 1.98
C VAL A 79 3.85 -12.59 2.96
N ILE A 80 4.30 -11.68 3.82
CA ILE A 80 3.39 -11.02 4.78
C ILE A 80 2.41 -10.11 4.03
N ASN A 81 2.84 -9.34 3.04
CA ASN A 81 1.94 -8.50 2.25
C ASN A 81 0.92 -9.31 1.46
N HIS A 82 1.30 -10.46 0.92
CA HIS A 82 0.34 -11.37 0.28
C HIS A 82 -0.70 -11.88 1.30
N SER A 83 -0.26 -12.25 2.50
CA SER A 83 -1.18 -12.64 3.57
C SER A 83 -2.09 -11.49 4.04
N LEU A 84 -1.57 -10.27 4.11
CA LEU A 84 -2.38 -9.08 4.43
C LEU A 84 -3.39 -8.74 3.34
N MET A 85 -3.06 -8.96 2.06
CA MET A 85 -4.03 -8.85 0.96
C MET A 85 -5.19 -9.85 1.13
N LEU A 86 -4.88 -11.11 1.47
CA LEU A 86 -5.91 -12.10 1.79
C LEU A 86 -6.68 -11.74 3.06
N ALA A 87 -6.03 -11.12 4.04
CA ALA A 87 -6.72 -10.62 5.22
C ALA A 87 -7.71 -9.50 4.87
N ILE A 88 -7.32 -8.53 4.02
CA ILE A 88 -8.21 -7.49 3.51
C ILE A 88 -9.40 -8.11 2.75
N HIS A 89 -9.16 -9.19 2.00
CA HIS A 89 -10.23 -9.99 1.39
C HIS A 89 -11.23 -10.52 2.42
N GLU A 90 -10.79 -11.20 3.48
CA GLU A 90 -11.69 -11.70 4.53
C GLU A 90 -12.41 -10.56 5.29
N ILE A 91 -11.72 -9.45 5.54
CA ILE A 91 -12.29 -8.24 6.16
C ILE A 91 -13.39 -7.64 5.26
N SER A 92 -13.24 -7.72 3.94
CA SER A 92 -14.24 -7.25 2.98
C SER A 92 -15.58 -7.97 3.15
N HIS A 93 -15.54 -9.26 3.50
CA HIS A 93 -16.68 -10.11 3.85
C HIS A 93 -17.22 -9.90 5.28
N ASN A 94 -16.60 -9.00 6.05
CA ASN A 94 -16.90 -8.70 7.45
C ASN A 94 -16.53 -9.83 8.43
N LEU A 95 -15.52 -10.64 8.10
CA LEU A 95 -15.11 -11.81 8.89
C LEU A 95 -14.13 -11.49 10.04
N ALA A 96 -13.82 -10.21 10.29
CA ALA A 96 -13.01 -9.81 11.45
C ALA A 96 -13.84 -9.50 12.71
N PHE A 97 -15.00 -8.85 12.53
CA PHE A 97 -15.90 -8.46 13.64
C PHE A 97 -17.35 -8.91 13.45
N GLY A 98 -17.62 -9.66 12.38
CA GLY A 98 -18.94 -10.13 12.00
C GLY A 98 -19.79 -9.07 11.28
N HIS A 99 -20.90 -9.53 10.69
CA HIS A 99 -21.82 -8.71 9.91
C HIS A 99 -22.57 -7.65 10.74
N ALA A 100 -22.69 -7.84 12.05
CA ALA A 100 -23.34 -6.86 12.94
C ALA A 100 -22.51 -5.59 13.15
N ARG A 101 -21.20 -5.60 12.81
CA ARG A 101 -20.28 -4.47 13.02
C ARG A 101 -19.52 -4.13 11.73
N PRO A 102 -20.21 -3.70 10.66
CA PRO A 102 -19.56 -3.45 9.37
C PRO A 102 -18.54 -2.31 9.42
N MET A 103 -18.77 -1.29 10.26
CA MET A 103 -17.80 -0.20 10.43
C MET A 103 -16.53 -0.62 11.15
N ALA A 104 -16.61 -1.53 12.14
CA ALA A 104 -15.41 -2.06 12.79
C ALA A 104 -14.53 -2.82 11.79
N ASN A 105 -15.13 -3.61 10.89
CA ASN A 105 -14.41 -4.25 9.80
C ASN A 105 -13.76 -3.24 8.85
N ARG A 106 -14.46 -2.17 8.46
CA ARG A 106 -13.91 -1.12 7.59
C ARG A 106 -12.71 -0.40 8.22
N LEU A 107 -12.83 0.00 9.48
CA LEU A 107 -11.73 0.65 10.22
C LEU A 107 -10.52 -0.28 10.37
N PHE A 108 -10.77 -1.56 10.65
CA PHE A 108 -9.70 -2.56 10.71
C PHE A 108 -9.09 -2.85 9.34
N GLY A 109 -9.89 -2.76 8.27
CA GLY A 109 -9.42 -2.81 6.90
C GLY A 109 -8.43 -1.69 6.58
N PHE A 110 -8.68 -0.45 7.01
CA PHE A 110 -7.71 0.64 6.88
C PHE A 110 -6.38 0.33 7.58
N PHE A 111 -6.45 -0.22 8.79
CA PHE A 111 -5.27 -0.61 9.55
C PHE A 111 -4.47 -1.74 8.87
N ALA A 112 -5.16 -2.80 8.41
CA ALA A 112 -4.54 -3.90 7.67
C ALA A 112 -3.93 -3.46 6.32
N ASN A 113 -4.45 -2.37 5.75
CA ASN A 113 -3.96 -1.78 4.51
C ASN A 113 -2.62 -1.04 4.68
N LEU A 114 -2.31 -0.50 5.87
CA LEU A 114 -1.17 0.41 6.03
C LEU A 114 0.15 -0.14 5.44
N PRO A 115 0.55 -1.41 5.66
CA PRO A 115 1.78 -1.97 5.08
C PRO A 115 1.77 -2.17 3.55
N ILE A 116 0.60 -2.09 2.91
CA ILE A 116 0.46 -2.27 1.46
C ILE A 116 0.94 -1.03 0.70
N GLY A 117 0.87 0.17 1.30
CA GLY A 117 1.37 1.41 0.69
C GLY A 117 0.45 2.03 -0.38
N ILE A 118 -0.73 1.46 -0.62
CA ILE A 118 -1.72 2.00 -1.57
C ILE A 118 -3.14 1.82 -1.02
N PRO A 119 -4.06 2.79 -1.14
CA PRO A 119 -5.34 2.79 -0.42
C PRO A 119 -6.39 1.90 -1.10
N ILE A 120 -6.34 0.59 -0.84
CA ILE A 120 -7.14 -0.40 -1.55
C ILE A 120 -8.32 -0.95 -0.75
N SER A 121 -8.35 -0.86 0.58
CA SER A 121 -9.26 -1.64 1.43
C SER A 121 -10.74 -1.48 1.06
N ILE A 122 -11.20 -0.24 0.88
CA ILE A 122 -12.61 0.03 0.57
C ILE A 122 -12.91 -0.21 -0.91
N SER A 123 -12.02 0.23 -1.79
CA SER A 123 -12.16 0.04 -3.25
C SER A 123 -12.20 -1.45 -3.59
N PHE A 124 -11.30 -2.24 -2.99
CA PHE A 124 -11.26 -3.69 -3.12
C PHE A 124 -12.59 -4.29 -2.68
N LYS A 125 -13.08 -4.00 -1.47
CA LYS A 125 -14.39 -4.51 -1.02
C LYS A 125 -15.52 -4.17 -2.01
N LYS A 126 -15.54 -2.96 -2.55
CA LYS A 126 -16.58 -2.49 -3.47
C LYS A 126 -16.63 -3.30 -4.77
N TYR A 127 -15.48 -3.60 -5.38
CA TYR A 127 -15.42 -4.40 -6.61
C TYR A 127 -15.47 -5.90 -6.32
N HIS A 128 -14.82 -6.36 -5.26
CA HIS A 128 -14.74 -7.77 -4.87
C HIS A 128 -16.10 -8.38 -4.54
N LEU A 129 -16.99 -7.65 -3.86
CA LEU A 129 -18.35 -8.14 -3.59
C LEU A 129 -19.19 -8.25 -4.87
N GLU A 130 -18.86 -7.48 -5.91
CA GLU A 130 -19.54 -7.54 -7.19
C GLU A 130 -19.01 -8.70 -8.02
N HIS A 131 -17.69 -8.93 -8.01
CA HIS A 131 -17.08 -10.14 -8.54
C HIS A 131 -17.78 -11.40 -7.98
N HIS A 132 -17.99 -11.48 -6.66
CA HIS A 132 -18.70 -12.61 -6.07
C HIS A 132 -20.18 -12.73 -6.48
N ARG A 133 -20.84 -11.61 -6.79
CA ARG A 133 -22.26 -11.59 -7.17
C ARG A 133 -22.47 -11.86 -8.66
N TYR A 134 -21.56 -11.39 -9.50
CA TYR A 134 -21.65 -11.40 -10.95
C TYR A 134 -20.47 -12.13 -11.59
N GLN A 135 -19.97 -13.17 -10.93
CA GLN A 135 -18.75 -13.86 -11.33
C GLN A 135 -18.84 -14.35 -12.78
N GLY A 136 -17.86 -13.97 -13.60
CA GLY A 136 -17.84 -14.31 -15.03
C GLY A 136 -18.65 -13.37 -15.93
N ASP A 137 -19.32 -12.35 -15.40
CA ASP A 137 -19.97 -11.31 -16.20
C ASP A 137 -18.92 -10.39 -16.84
N GLU A 138 -18.92 -10.28 -18.17
CA GLU A 138 -17.92 -9.53 -18.94
C GLU A 138 -17.74 -8.07 -18.46
N LYS A 139 -18.81 -7.43 -17.98
CA LYS A 139 -18.78 -6.01 -17.62
C LYS A 139 -18.70 -5.80 -16.12
N LEU A 140 -19.47 -6.56 -15.34
CA LEU A 140 -19.62 -6.35 -13.91
C LEU A 140 -18.50 -7.01 -13.11
N ASP A 141 -17.91 -8.10 -13.63
CA ASP A 141 -16.75 -8.76 -13.06
C ASP A 141 -15.45 -8.15 -13.58
N THR A 142 -14.92 -7.20 -12.81
CA THR A 142 -13.69 -6.49 -13.18
C THR A 142 -12.42 -7.34 -13.04
N ASP A 143 -12.51 -8.57 -12.53
CA ASP A 143 -11.36 -9.46 -12.37
C ASP A 143 -11.03 -10.19 -13.68
N LEU A 144 -11.96 -10.20 -14.64
CA LEU A 144 -11.75 -10.77 -15.97
C LEU A 144 -10.77 -9.93 -16.79
N PRO A 145 -9.81 -10.56 -17.49
CA PRO A 145 -8.94 -9.84 -18.43
C PRO A 145 -9.76 -9.31 -19.60
N THR A 146 -9.43 -8.09 -20.05
CA THR A 146 -10.02 -7.53 -21.26
C THR A 146 -9.59 -8.32 -22.53
N LEU A 147 -10.36 -8.19 -23.62
CA LEU A 147 -9.98 -8.77 -24.91
C LEU A 147 -8.62 -8.24 -25.40
N LEU A 148 -8.29 -6.99 -25.09
CA LEU A 148 -7.00 -6.40 -25.40
C LEU A 148 -5.87 -7.11 -24.65
N GLU A 149 -6.01 -7.29 -23.33
CA GLU A 149 -5.04 -8.05 -22.53
C GLU A 149 -4.87 -9.48 -23.07
N ALA A 150 -5.98 -10.18 -23.34
CA ALA A 150 -5.94 -11.55 -23.87
C ALA A 150 -5.17 -11.64 -25.21
N LYS A 151 -5.34 -10.65 -26.10
CA LYS A 151 -4.62 -10.61 -27.39
C LYS A 151 -3.14 -10.26 -27.21
N LEU A 152 -2.83 -9.23 -26.41
CA LEU A 152 -1.47 -8.76 -26.17
C LEU A 152 -0.60 -9.81 -25.47
N PHE A 153 -1.15 -10.52 -24.49
CA PHE A 153 -0.41 -11.45 -23.64
C PHE A 153 -0.63 -12.91 -24.02
N SER A 154 -0.67 -13.19 -25.33
CA SER A 154 -0.95 -14.53 -25.89
C SER A 154 0.30 -15.38 -26.18
N THR A 155 1.51 -14.87 -25.94
CA THR A 155 2.77 -15.61 -26.13
C THR A 155 3.37 -16.03 -24.78
N THR A 156 4.30 -16.99 -24.75
CA THR A 156 5.01 -17.37 -23.50
C THR A 156 5.58 -16.16 -22.77
N PHE A 157 6.32 -15.29 -23.48
CA PHE A 157 6.89 -14.09 -22.88
C PHE A 157 5.81 -13.07 -22.48
N GLY A 158 4.77 -12.89 -23.30
CA GLY A 158 3.64 -12.03 -22.97
C GLY A 158 2.95 -12.47 -21.67
N LYS A 159 2.64 -13.76 -21.51
CA LYS A 159 2.04 -14.29 -20.27
C LYS A 159 2.93 -14.07 -19.05
N PHE A 160 4.25 -14.23 -19.20
CA PHE A 160 5.20 -13.93 -18.14
C PHE A 160 5.13 -12.45 -17.72
N CYS A 161 5.15 -11.52 -18.68
CA CYS A 161 4.96 -10.10 -18.41
C CYS A 161 3.59 -9.82 -17.76
N TRP A 162 2.53 -10.48 -18.22
CA TRP A 162 1.18 -10.30 -17.68
C TRP A 162 1.08 -10.70 -16.20
N ILE A 163 1.81 -11.74 -15.78
CA ILE A 163 1.91 -12.15 -14.37
C ILE A 163 2.61 -11.06 -13.54
N LEU A 164 3.72 -10.52 -14.03
CA LEU A 164 4.44 -9.44 -13.34
C LEU A 164 3.60 -8.16 -13.21
N LEU A 165 2.75 -7.89 -14.20
CA LEU A 165 1.88 -6.71 -14.24
C LEU A 165 0.52 -6.93 -13.56
N GLN A 166 0.23 -8.12 -13.01
CA GLN A 166 -1.05 -8.41 -12.34
C GLN A 166 -1.46 -7.38 -11.29
N PRO A 167 -0.57 -6.93 -10.37
CA PRO A 167 -0.94 -5.93 -9.39
C PRO A 167 -1.44 -4.63 -10.03
N LEU A 168 -0.87 -4.24 -11.17
CA LEU A 168 -1.30 -3.05 -11.91
C LEU A 168 -2.65 -3.28 -12.60
N PHE A 169 -2.88 -4.44 -13.21
CA PHE A 169 -4.18 -4.74 -13.82
C PHE A 169 -5.28 -4.79 -12.77
N TYR A 170 -5.06 -5.44 -11.62
CA TYR A 170 -6.03 -5.44 -10.53
C TYR A 170 -6.34 -4.04 -10.00
N ALA A 171 -5.34 -3.15 -9.93
CA ALA A 171 -5.54 -1.78 -9.45
C ALA A 171 -6.29 -0.89 -10.47
N PHE A 172 -5.97 -1.00 -11.76
CA PHE A 172 -6.41 -0.04 -12.77
C PHE A 172 -7.53 -0.54 -13.69
N ARG A 173 -7.62 -1.85 -13.96
CA ARG A 173 -8.65 -2.41 -14.84
C ARG A 173 -10.07 -2.02 -14.41
N PRO A 174 -10.45 -2.08 -13.12
CA PRO A 174 -11.79 -1.68 -12.69
C PRO A 174 -12.13 -0.22 -13.02
N LEU A 175 -11.12 0.66 -13.05
CA LEU A 175 -11.28 2.08 -13.37
C LEU A 175 -11.53 2.33 -14.87
N ILE A 176 -11.26 1.32 -15.71
CA ILE A 176 -11.43 1.39 -17.16
C ILE A 176 -12.69 0.63 -17.58
N THR A 177 -12.87 -0.60 -17.07
CA THR A 177 -13.96 -1.48 -17.51
C THR A 177 -15.30 -1.14 -16.87
N TYR A 178 -15.30 -0.81 -15.56
CA TYR A 178 -16.52 -0.50 -14.83
C TYR A 178 -16.28 0.57 -13.75
N PRO A 179 -15.94 1.82 -14.15
CA PRO A 179 -15.61 2.87 -13.20
C PRO A 179 -16.81 3.20 -12.30
N LYS A 180 -16.60 3.08 -10.99
CA LYS A 180 -17.57 3.48 -9.97
C LYS A 180 -17.16 4.80 -9.33
N ILE A 181 -18.15 5.62 -8.99
CA ILE A 181 -17.94 6.87 -8.26
C ILE A 181 -17.28 6.54 -6.90
N PRO A 182 -16.18 7.23 -6.53
CA PRO A 182 -15.57 7.07 -5.21
C PRO A 182 -16.52 7.49 -4.08
N THR A 183 -16.55 6.67 -3.04
CA THR A 183 -17.31 6.92 -1.81
C THR A 183 -16.50 7.72 -0.80
N ALA A 184 -17.16 8.34 0.19
CA ALA A 184 -16.49 9.07 1.27
C ALA A 184 -15.42 8.23 1.99
N LEU A 185 -15.67 6.92 2.17
CA LEU A 185 -14.72 6.03 2.84
C LEU A 185 -13.47 5.72 2.00
N GLU A 186 -13.55 5.80 0.67
CA GLU A 186 -12.37 5.68 -0.20
C GLU A 186 -11.47 6.91 -0.05
N TYR A 187 -12.05 8.11 0.05
CA TYR A 187 -11.30 9.33 0.36
C TYR A 187 -10.66 9.28 1.75
N VAL A 188 -11.38 8.75 2.75
CA VAL A 188 -10.82 8.52 4.09
C VAL A 188 -9.65 7.52 4.02
N ASN A 189 -9.80 6.42 3.29
CA ASN A 189 -8.72 5.44 3.09
C ASN A 189 -7.49 6.10 2.46
N LEU A 190 -7.71 6.92 1.43
CA LEU A 190 -6.67 7.64 0.70
C LEU A 190 -5.90 8.58 1.63
N VAL A 191 -6.60 9.42 2.39
CA VAL A 191 -5.97 10.36 3.32
C VAL A 191 -5.18 9.61 4.39
N ILE A 192 -5.74 8.54 4.98
CA ILE A 192 -5.04 7.73 5.99
C ILE A 192 -3.76 7.12 5.38
N GLN A 193 -3.86 6.51 4.19
CA GLN A 193 -2.71 5.84 3.57
C GLN A 193 -1.63 6.86 3.19
N LEU A 194 -1.97 7.96 2.53
CA LEU A 194 -1.01 8.99 2.15
C LEU A 194 -0.36 9.65 3.38
N THR A 195 -1.12 9.85 4.46
CA THR A 195 -0.57 10.34 5.73
C THR A 195 0.42 9.35 6.31
N PHE A 196 0.05 8.07 6.37
CA PHE A 196 0.92 7.02 6.89
C PHE A 196 2.18 6.85 6.04
N ASP A 197 2.03 6.78 4.72
CA ASP A 197 3.14 6.69 3.78
C ASP A 197 4.05 7.90 3.95
N GLY A 198 3.49 9.12 3.98
CA GLY A 198 4.23 10.35 4.25
C GLY A 198 5.04 10.29 5.55
N CYS A 199 4.45 9.79 6.64
CA CYS A 199 5.13 9.58 7.92
C CYS A 199 6.27 8.56 7.79
N VAL A 200 6.02 7.37 7.24
CA VAL A 200 7.05 6.32 7.04
C VAL A 200 8.18 6.82 6.17
N CYS A 201 7.84 7.53 5.11
CA CYS A 201 8.74 8.12 4.16
C CYS A 201 9.61 9.25 4.72
N TYR A 202 9.04 10.07 5.60
CA TYR A 202 9.75 11.16 6.28
C TYR A 202 10.85 10.61 7.22
N TYR A 203 10.61 9.46 7.86
CA TYR A 203 11.60 8.76 8.66
C TYR A 203 12.32 7.62 7.89
N GLY A 204 12.18 7.55 6.55
CA GLY A 204 12.49 6.36 5.76
C GLY A 204 12.93 6.63 4.31
N PRO A 205 12.72 5.70 3.36
CA PRO A 205 13.33 5.71 2.02
C PRO A 205 13.00 6.92 1.12
N LEU A 206 11.96 7.73 1.39
CA LEU A 206 11.74 8.95 0.58
C LEU A 206 12.78 10.03 0.86
N ASN A 207 13.53 9.99 1.98
CA ASN A 207 14.71 10.85 2.13
C ASN A 207 15.62 10.70 0.90
N PHE A 208 15.83 9.47 0.42
CA PHE A 208 16.59 9.18 -0.81
C PHE A 208 15.98 9.81 -2.08
N ILE A 209 14.64 9.80 -2.21
CA ILE A 209 13.93 10.40 -3.36
C ILE A 209 13.97 11.93 -3.29
N THR A 210 14.03 12.50 -2.08
CA THR A 210 14.32 13.92 -1.84
C THR A 210 15.83 14.20 -1.75
N PHE A 211 16.67 13.38 -2.37
CA PHE A 211 18.13 13.57 -2.42
C PHE A 211 18.83 13.68 -1.07
N ASN A 212 18.35 12.93 -0.08
CA ASN A 212 18.78 12.95 1.31
C ASN A 212 18.66 14.34 1.98
N VAL A 213 17.59 15.10 1.69
CA VAL A 213 17.34 16.44 2.27
C VAL A 213 17.36 16.48 3.80
N GLY A 214 17.11 15.35 4.48
CA GLY A 214 17.25 15.26 5.94
C GLY A 214 18.67 15.52 6.44
N TYR A 215 19.69 15.43 5.56
CA TYR A 215 21.09 15.76 5.82
C TYR A 215 21.45 17.16 5.32
N HIS A 216 20.55 18.13 5.56
CA HIS A 216 20.68 19.48 5.00
C HIS A 216 21.91 20.23 5.51
N ASN A 217 22.28 20.03 6.78
CA ASN A 217 23.46 20.66 7.36
C ASN A 217 24.74 20.10 6.73
N GLU A 218 24.84 18.77 6.60
CA GLU A 218 25.92 18.07 5.94
C GLU A 218 26.08 18.53 4.48
N HIS A 219 24.96 18.75 3.78
CA HIS A 219 24.97 19.31 2.43
C HIS A 219 25.52 20.74 2.40
N HIS A 220 25.13 21.60 3.35
CA HIS A 220 25.62 22.98 3.41
C HIS A 220 27.11 23.05 3.73
N ASP A 221 27.62 22.15 4.58
CA ASP A 221 29.04 22.04 4.89
C ASP A 221 29.85 21.48 3.70
N PHE A 222 29.30 20.48 3.02
CA PHE A 222 29.96 19.78 1.92
C PHE A 222 29.08 19.77 0.64
N PRO A 223 28.84 20.92 0.00
CA PRO A 223 27.92 21.02 -1.14
C PRO A 223 28.37 20.26 -2.38
N ALA A 224 29.66 19.90 -2.45
CA ALA A 224 30.22 19.07 -3.51
C ALA A 224 30.00 17.55 -3.30
N VAL A 225 29.55 17.13 -2.10
CA VAL A 225 29.19 15.74 -1.85
C VAL A 225 27.78 15.49 -2.38
N PRO A 226 27.58 14.52 -3.30
CA PRO A 226 26.26 14.23 -3.82
C PRO A 226 25.33 13.74 -2.71
N GLY A 227 24.04 14.09 -2.79
CA GLY A 227 23.02 13.76 -1.78
C GLY A 227 23.06 12.30 -1.33
N SER A 228 23.27 11.37 -2.27
CA SER A 228 23.38 9.93 -2.02
C SER A 228 24.50 9.52 -1.05
N ARG A 229 25.51 10.38 -0.82
CA ARG A 229 26.66 10.14 0.07
C ARG A 229 26.62 10.96 1.35
N LEU A 230 25.62 11.84 1.55
CA LEU A 230 25.48 12.60 2.80
C LEU A 230 25.30 11.73 4.06
N PRO A 231 24.62 10.56 4.02
CA PRO A 231 24.59 9.66 5.18
C PRO A 231 25.98 9.21 5.64
N GLU A 232 26.93 9.08 4.71
CA GLU A 232 28.31 8.70 5.00
C GLU A 232 29.08 9.85 5.67
N VAL A 233 28.79 11.09 5.29
CA VAL A 233 29.35 12.29 5.96
C VAL A 233 28.90 12.33 7.42
N LYS A 234 27.60 12.19 7.68
CA LYS A 234 27.05 12.07 9.04
C LYS A 234 27.75 10.94 9.81
N ARG A 235 27.94 9.77 9.18
CA ARG A 235 28.56 8.61 9.83
C ARG A 235 30.03 8.85 10.22
N ILE A 236 30.79 9.54 9.37
CA ILE A 236 32.23 9.80 9.59
C ILE A 236 32.44 10.89 10.65
N ALA A 237 31.57 11.90 10.68
CA ALA A 237 31.70 13.09 11.52
C ALA A 237 30.49 13.28 12.46
N ALA A 238 29.97 12.18 13.01
CA ALA A 238 28.73 12.14 13.78
C ALA A 238 28.75 13.10 14.98
N GLU A 239 29.90 13.28 15.62
CA GLU A 239 30.12 14.15 16.76
C GLU A 239 29.78 15.63 16.50
N PHE A 240 29.80 16.07 15.23
CA PHE A 240 29.45 17.43 14.82
C PHE A 240 27.95 17.59 14.52
N TYR A 241 27.24 16.51 14.23
CA TYR A 241 25.87 16.55 13.72
C TYR A 241 24.83 15.98 14.69
N ASP A 242 25.20 15.10 15.62
CA ASP A 242 24.26 14.38 16.48
C ASP A 242 23.60 15.28 17.54
N ASN A 243 24.28 16.37 17.93
CA ASN A 243 23.80 17.31 18.93
C ASN A 243 23.19 18.60 18.35
N LEU A 244 23.06 18.70 17.01
CA LEU A 244 22.44 19.85 16.38
C LEU A 244 20.93 19.85 16.61
N PRO A 245 20.31 21.03 16.82
CA PRO A 245 18.86 21.14 16.82
C PRO A 245 18.28 20.62 15.50
N GLN A 246 17.38 19.66 15.60
CA GLN A 246 16.72 19.03 14.46
C GLN A 246 15.24 18.87 14.74
N HIS A 247 14.44 18.95 13.69
CA HIS A 247 13.01 18.67 13.78
C HIS A 247 12.75 17.24 13.36
N ASN A 248 11.92 16.57 14.14
CA ASN A 248 11.52 15.20 13.87
C ASN A 248 10.18 15.14 13.13
N SER A 249 9.55 16.23 12.68
CA SER A 249 8.27 16.16 11.94
C SER A 249 8.04 17.40 11.08
N TRP A 250 7.80 17.22 9.78
CA TRP A 250 7.47 18.33 8.86
C TRP A 250 6.11 18.95 9.18
N VAL A 251 5.14 18.13 9.58
CA VAL A 251 3.81 18.62 10.00
C VAL A 251 3.92 19.44 11.26
N SER A 252 4.77 19.05 12.23
CA SER A 252 5.05 19.87 13.41
C SER A 252 5.69 21.19 12.99
N VAL A 253 6.75 21.15 12.16
CA VAL A 253 7.41 22.38 11.68
C VAL A 253 6.43 23.33 11.00
N LEU A 254 5.55 22.83 10.12
CA LEU A 254 4.54 23.64 9.46
C LEU A 254 3.47 24.15 10.42
N TYR A 255 3.01 23.31 11.35
CA TYR A 255 2.03 23.68 12.36
C TYR A 255 2.60 24.76 13.29
N ASP A 256 3.81 24.55 13.83
CA ASP A 256 4.53 25.46 14.71
C ASP A 256 4.79 26.78 13.98
N PHE A 257 5.24 26.75 12.71
CA PHE A 257 5.41 27.97 11.92
C PHE A 257 4.11 28.78 11.71
N VAL A 258 2.95 28.12 11.67
CA VAL A 258 1.66 28.78 11.48
C VAL A 258 1.03 29.22 12.81
N MET A 259 1.21 28.44 13.87
CA MET A 259 0.46 28.57 15.12
C MET A 259 1.27 29.18 16.27
N ASP A 260 2.60 29.07 16.25
CA ASP A 260 3.46 29.64 17.27
C ASP A 260 3.73 31.12 16.96
N PRO A 261 3.27 32.07 17.81
CA PRO A 261 3.48 33.50 17.58
C PRO A 261 4.95 33.93 17.63
N GLU A 262 5.85 33.11 18.19
CA GLU A 262 7.30 33.39 18.21
C GLU A 262 8.02 32.93 16.93
N ILE A 263 7.39 32.10 16.10
CA ILE A 263 7.98 31.51 14.90
C ILE A 263 7.38 32.18 13.65
N GLY A 264 8.23 32.66 12.75
CA GLY A 264 7.79 33.29 11.50
C GLY A 264 8.96 33.72 10.62
N PRO A 265 8.72 34.48 9.54
CA PRO A 265 9.78 34.92 8.62
C PRO A 265 10.92 35.71 9.28
N TYR A 266 10.63 36.40 10.40
CA TYR A 266 11.62 37.12 11.21
C TYR A 266 12.45 36.22 12.14
N ALA A 267 12.01 34.99 12.41
CA ALA A 267 12.73 33.99 13.21
C ALA A 267 13.87 33.36 12.38
N ARG A 268 14.81 34.20 11.93
CA ARG A 268 15.98 33.81 11.12
C ARG A 268 17.24 34.46 11.67
N MET A 269 18.31 33.69 11.76
CA MET A 269 19.63 34.24 12.03
C MET A 269 20.17 34.95 10.78
N LYS A 270 20.39 36.26 10.87
CA LYS A 270 21.09 37.05 9.85
C LYS A 270 22.46 37.42 10.37
N ARG A 271 23.47 37.36 9.50
CA ARG A 271 24.83 37.82 9.79
C ARG A 271 25.09 39.11 9.02
N ARG A 272 25.58 40.13 9.72
CA ARG A 272 25.98 41.40 9.10
C ARG A 272 27.25 41.20 8.28
N HIS A 273 27.34 41.85 7.12
CA HIS A 273 28.51 41.71 6.28
C HIS A 273 29.63 42.63 6.77
N ARG A 274 30.77 42.04 7.10
CA ARG A 274 31.90 42.80 7.62
C ARG A 274 32.45 43.72 6.51
N GLY A 275 32.25 45.03 6.65
CA GLY A 275 32.77 46.04 5.72
C GLY A 275 31.82 46.50 4.60
N LEU A 276 30.56 46.04 4.57
CA LEU A 276 29.54 46.55 3.65
C LEU A 276 28.37 47.26 4.34
N ASP A 277 28.38 47.33 5.67
CA ASP A 277 27.41 48.13 6.44
C ASP A 277 27.93 49.58 6.52
N GLN A 278 27.55 50.41 5.54
CA GLN A 278 27.60 51.88 5.62
C GLN A 278 26.23 52.41 6.06
#